data_AF-K9PUE8-F1
#
_entry.id   AF-K9PUE8-F1
#
_cell.length_a   1.000
_cell.length_b   1.000
_cell.length_c   1.000
_cell.angle_alpha   90.00
_cell.angle_beta   90.00
_cell.angle_gamma   90.00
#
_symmetry.space_group_name_H-M   'P 1'
#
loop_
_entity.id
_entity.type
_entity.pdbx_description
1 polymer ?
#
loop_
_entity_poly.entity_id
_entity_poly.type
_entity_poly.pdbx_seq_one_letter_code
_entity_poly.pdbx_strand_id
1 'polypeptide(L)'
;MFSIELPVKPLKVMALAIVSALISPLIASANPLEMMEGWVYTSFGFSENQGLPEGVFQTISSSSIDDNLTITEHLYNDQVIVSFEELLMERQVTRDGVIVDEQFWEILDTAGPFSTGIQSVCQMNGQDDSGIFAIAKPPYIDVKWITDFQVVWRPNLVTKQLEQIPSDNIRCLNIHYGYDS
;
A
#
# COMPACT_ATOMS: atom_id res chain seq x y z
N MET A 1 69.40 38.13 28.75
CA MET A 1 68.17 38.93 28.74
C MET A 1 67.61 38.86 27.33
N PHE A 2 66.36 38.39 27.21
CA PHE A 2 65.71 38.01 25.95
C PHE A 2 65.37 39.21 25.07
N SER A 3 65.46 39.04 23.75
CA SER A 3 64.32 39.19 22.85
C SER A 3 64.71 38.78 21.43
N ILE A 4 64.03 37.76 20.92
CA ILE A 4 64.08 37.33 19.52
C ILE A 4 62.83 37.92 18.89
N GLU A 5 62.99 38.86 17.96
CA GLU A 5 61.92 39.34 17.09
C GLU A 5 62.06 38.64 15.72
N LEU A 6 61.11 37.77 15.40
CA LEU A 6 60.95 37.17 14.08
C LEU A 6 59.84 37.93 13.32
N PRO A 7 60.14 38.62 12.21
CA PRO A 7 59.10 39.14 11.33
C PRO A 7 58.56 38.04 10.40
N VAL A 8 57.26 37.84 10.60
CA VAL A 8 56.29 36.99 9.92
C VAL A 8 56.38 37.05 8.38
N LYS A 9 56.51 35.88 7.72
CA LYS A 9 56.20 35.73 6.29
C LYS A 9 54.68 35.55 6.12
N PRO A 10 54.02 36.21 5.15
CA PRO A 10 52.65 35.90 4.81
C PRO A 10 52.61 34.58 4.02
N LEU A 11 52.06 33.55 4.65
CA LEU A 11 51.67 32.32 3.96
C LEU A 11 50.46 32.64 3.08
N LYS A 12 50.63 32.54 1.75
CA LYS A 12 49.52 32.51 0.80
C LYS A 12 48.63 31.32 1.16
N VAL A 13 47.49 31.60 1.78
CA VAL A 13 46.41 30.63 1.93
C VAL A 13 45.87 30.34 0.53
N MET A 14 46.25 29.21 -0.04
CA MET A 14 45.48 28.62 -1.14
C MET A 14 44.12 28.25 -0.55
N ALA A 15 43.10 29.06 -0.87
CA ALA A 15 41.71 28.67 -0.67
C ALA A 15 41.45 27.47 -1.59
N LEU A 16 41.52 26.27 -1.01
CA LEU A 16 41.04 25.06 -1.66
C LEU A 16 39.51 25.23 -1.73
N ALA A 17 39.00 25.50 -2.93
CA ALA A 17 37.59 25.46 -3.21
C ALA A 17 37.13 24.02 -2.98
N ILE A 18 36.56 23.77 -1.79
CA ILE A 18 35.68 22.63 -1.57
C ILE A 18 34.48 22.95 -2.45
N VAL A 19 34.53 22.46 -3.69
CA VAL A 19 33.34 22.37 -4.52
C VAL A 19 32.40 21.52 -3.68
N SER A 20 31.38 22.18 -3.15
CA SER A 20 30.16 21.57 -2.68
C SER A 20 29.67 20.66 -3.79
N ALA A 21 30.16 19.41 -3.79
CA ALA A 21 29.50 18.30 -4.43
C ALA A 21 28.19 18.20 -3.68
N LEU A 22 27.22 18.92 -4.24
CA LEU A 22 25.86 19.05 -3.84
C LEU A 22 25.44 17.71 -3.26
N ILE A 23 25.25 17.72 -1.94
CA ILE A 23 24.29 16.86 -1.27
C ILE A 23 22.98 17.26 -1.95
N SER A 24 22.70 16.70 -3.11
CA SER A 24 21.35 16.60 -3.58
C SER A 24 20.73 15.65 -2.58
N PRO A 25 19.79 16.09 -1.72
CA PRO A 25 18.77 15.15 -1.32
C PRO A 25 18.06 14.85 -2.63
N LEU A 26 18.52 13.81 -3.33
CA LEU A 26 17.64 12.99 -4.14
C LEU A 26 16.67 12.36 -3.13
N ILE A 27 15.79 13.19 -2.57
CA ILE A 27 14.42 12.78 -2.33
C ILE A 27 13.90 12.60 -3.76
N ALA A 28 14.31 11.50 -4.39
CA ALA A 28 13.40 10.80 -5.24
C ALA A 28 12.23 10.56 -4.27
N SER A 29 11.18 11.38 -4.40
CA SER A 29 9.91 11.05 -3.81
C SER A 29 9.49 9.78 -4.55
N ALA A 30 10.02 8.63 -4.12
CA ALA A 30 9.45 7.36 -4.46
C ALA A 30 7.98 7.49 -4.13
N ASN A 31 7.13 7.12 -5.07
CA ASN A 31 5.69 7.16 -4.83
C ASN A 31 5.45 6.41 -3.51
N PRO A 32 4.79 6.99 -2.49
CA PRO A 32 4.64 6.33 -1.20
C PRO A 32 4.09 4.90 -1.31
N LEU A 33 3.33 4.63 -2.37
CA LEU A 33 2.83 3.30 -2.75
C LEU A 33 3.93 2.35 -3.25
N GLU A 34 4.88 2.82 -4.04
CA GLU A 34 6.06 2.02 -4.45
C GLU A 34 6.96 1.69 -3.26
N MET A 35 6.94 2.50 -2.20
CA MET A 35 7.68 2.22 -0.97
C MET A 35 7.00 1.17 -0.08
N MET A 36 5.76 0.78 -0.37
CA MET A 36 5.03 -0.23 0.39
C MET A 36 5.33 -1.66 -0.09
N GLU A 37 5.74 -1.85 -1.35
CA GLU A 37 6.14 -3.16 -1.85
C GLU A 37 7.29 -3.75 -1.01
N GLY A 38 7.13 -5.00 -0.58
CA GLY A 38 8.03 -5.71 0.31
C GLY A 38 7.94 -5.30 1.78
N TRP A 39 7.02 -4.40 2.14
CA TRP A 39 6.83 -4.01 3.54
C TRP A 39 6.15 -5.14 4.32
N VAL A 40 6.70 -5.47 5.49
CA VAL A 40 6.16 -6.50 6.37
C VAL A 40 5.56 -5.88 7.62
N TYR A 41 4.32 -6.25 7.93
CA TYR A 41 3.65 -5.82 9.16
C TYR A 41 3.03 -7.02 9.89
N THR A 42 2.64 -6.79 11.13
CA THR A 42 2.03 -7.80 11.99
C THR A 42 0.56 -7.49 12.21
N SER A 43 -0.29 -8.51 12.15
CA SER A 43 -1.72 -8.42 12.42
C SER A 43 -2.10 -9.38 13.55
N PHE A 44 -2.97 -8.92 14.46
CA PHE A 44 -3.58 -9.72 15.52
C PHE A 44 -5.10 -9.82 15.27
N GLY A 45 -5.46 -10.17 14.04
CA GLY A 45 -6.83 -10.08 13.52
C GLY A 45 -7.11 -8.77 12.77
N PHE A 46 -8.31 -8.65 12.19
CA PHE A 46 -8.66 -7.60 11.22
C PHE A 46 -8.38 -6.15 11.64
N SER A 47 -8.47 -5.81 12.93
CA SER A 47 -8.43 -4.41 13.41
C SER A 47 -7.16 -4.03 14.17
N GLU A 48 -6.29 -4.99 14.49
CA GLU A 48 -5.10 -4.74 15.33
C GLU A 48 -3.82 -5.00 14.54
N ASN A 49 -3.45 -4.00 13.74
CA ASN A 49 -2.24 -4.06 12.92
C ASN A 49 -1.12 -3.23 13.55
N GLN A 50 0.09 -3.78 13.55
CA GLN A 50 1.30 -3.18 14.10
C GLN A 50 2.38 -3.15 13.02
N GLY A 51 3.04 -2.00 12.89
CA GLY A 51 4.11 -1.82 11.91
C GLY A 51 3.62 -1.65 10.48
N LEU A 52 2.38 -1.20 10.27
CA LEU A 52 1.91 -0.78 8.95
C LEU A 52 2.82 0.33 8.36
N PRO A 53 2.90 0.44 7.02
CA PRO A 53 3.65 1.50 6.36
C PRO A 53 3.23 2.90 6.81
N GLU A 54 4.17 3.85 6.79
CA GLU A 54 3.89 5.23 7.17
C GLU A 54 2.76 5.83 6.32
N GLY A 55 1.77 6.43 6.99
CA GLY A 55 0.59 7.02 6.35
C GLY A 55 -0.60 6.07 6.23
N VAL A 56 -0.43 4.77 6.49
CA VAL A 56 -1.55 3.82 6.62
C VAL A 56 -2.09 3.89 8.05
N PHE A 57 -3.37 4.21 8.18
CA PHE A 57 -4.03 4.41 9.49
C PHE A 57 -4.75 3.17 9.99
N GLN A 58 -5.45 2.48 9.09
CA GLN A 58 -6.25 1.32 9.44
C GLN A 58 -6.55 0.46 8.21
N THR A 59 -6.83 -0.81 8.44
CA THR A 59 -7.46 -1.70 7.47
C THR A 59 -8.98 -1.48 7.49
N ILE A 60 -9.57 -1.35 6.31
CA ILE A 60 -11.01 -1.14 6.10
C ILE A 60 -11.71 -2.48 5.89
N SER A 61 -11.17 -3.29 4.98
CA SER A 61 -11.71 -4.59 4.58
C SER A 61 -10.58 -5.46 4.05
N SER A 62 -10.80 -6.77 3.98
CA SER A 62 -9.97 -7.66 3.19
C SER A 62 -10.81 -8.75 2.51
N SER A 63 -10.27 -9.31 1.44
CA SER A 63 -10.89 -10.36 0.64
C SER A 63 -9.83 -11.39 0.29
N SER A 64 -9.97 -12.60 0.84
CA SER A 64 -9.08 -13.72 0.56
C SER A 64 -9.19 -14.17 -0.90
N ILE A 65 -8.04 -14.31 -1.55
CA ILE A 65 -7.91 -14.91 -2.88
C ILE A 65 -7.68 -16.42 -2.71
N ASP A 66 -6.76 -16.78 -1.80
CA ASP A 66 -6.51 -18.14 -1.33
C ASP A 66 -6.09 -18.14 0.16
N ASP A 67 -5.57 -19.27 0.66
CA ASP A 67 -5.19 -19.45 2.07
C ASP A 67 -4.13 -18.45 2.55
N ASN A 68 -3.24 -17.98 1.67
CA ASN A 68 -2.13 -17.10 2.04
C ASN A 68 -2.18 -15.74 1.34
N LEU A 69 -3.03 -15.56 0.34
CA LEU A 69 -3.07 -14.35 -0.48
C LEU A 69 -4.37 -13.59 -0.26
N THR A 70 -4.26 -12.28 -0.04
CA THR A 70 -5.40 -11.40 0.22
C THR A 70 -5.29 -10.10 -0.56
N ILE A 71 -6.45 -9.53 -0.88
CA ILE A 71 -6.56 -8.10 -1.18
C ILE A 71 -7.07 -7.38 0.05
N THR A 72 -6.35 -6.34 0.47
CA THR A 72 -6.69 -5.56 1.65
C THR A 72 -6.88 -4.09 1.28
N GLU A 73 -8.01 -3.52 1.71
CA GLU A 73 -8.29 -2.09 1.64
C GLU A 73 -7.72 -1.41 2.88
N HIS A 74 -6.90 -0.39 2.67
CA HIS A 74 -6.37 0.43 3.75
C HIS A 74 -6.78 1.89 3.60
N LEU A 75 -7.01 2.55 4.74
CA LEU A 75 -7.14 4.00 4.78
C LEU A 75 -5.75 4.62 4.86
N TYR A 76 -5.37 5.35 3.81
CA TYR A 76 -4.11 6.07 3.67
C TYR A 76 -4.39 7.56 3.43
N ASN A 77 -4.06 8.41 4.40
CA ASN A 77 -4.26 9.87 4.34
C ASN A 77 -5.65 10.28 3.81
N ASP A 78 -6.73 9.75 4.43
CA ASP A 78 -8.14 9.96 4.04
C ASP A 78 -8.53 9.42 2.65
N GLN A 79 -7.67 8.64 2.00
CA GLN A 79 -7.95 7.97 0.74
C GLN A 79 -7.86 6.45 0.91
N VAL A 80 -8.53 5.71 0.04
CA VAL A 80 -8.46 4.26 0.02
C VAL A 80 -7.30 3.82 -0.87
N ILE A 81 -6.46 2.94 -0.37
CA ILE A 81 -5.49 2.21 -1.17
C ILE A 81 -5.82 0.72 -1.12
N VAL A 82 -5.44 0.02 -2.18
CA VAL A 82 -5.59 -1.41 -2.32
C VAL A 82 -4.22 -2.03 -2.23
N SER A 83 -4.09 -3.09 -1.46
CA SER A 83 -2.85 -3.85 -1.36
C SER A 83 -3.09 -5.30 -1.71
N PHE A 84 -2.17 -5.90 -2.45
CA PHE A 84 -2.08 -7.33 -2.64
C PHE A 84 -1.03 -7.86 -1.67
N GLU A 85 -1.42 -8.79 -0.80
CA GLU A 85 -0.60 -9.18 0.35
C GLU A 85 -0.47 -10.70 0.47
N GLU A 86 0.66 -11.15 1.00
CA GLU A 86 0.98 -12.55 1.26
C GLU A 86 1.22 -12.80 2.75
N LEU A 87 0.57 -13.83 3.30
CA LEU A 87 0.81 -14.34 4.63
C LEU A 87 2.12 -15.12 4.63
N LEU A 88 3.13 -14.56 5.28
CA LEU A 88 4.45 -15.19 5.42
C LEU A 88 4.46 -16.23 6.53
N MET A 89 3.76 -15.93 7.62
CA MET A 89 3.78 -16.74 8.83
C MET A 89 2.54 -16.47 9.68
N GLU A 90 2.00 -17.53 10.25
CA GLU A 90 1.03 -17.47 11.34
C GLU A 90 1.57 -18.23 12.55
N ARG A 91 1.43 -17.65 13.74
CA ARG A 91 1.81 -18.30 14.99
C ARG A 91 0.91 -17.88 16.14
N GLN A 92 0.77 -18.78 17.10
CA GLN A 92 0.07 -18.48 18.35
C GLN A 92 1.00 -17.89 19.39
N VAL A 93 0.60 -16.75 19.95
CA VAL A 93 1.33 -16.08 21.04
C VAL A 93 0.39 -15.79 22.21
N THR A 94 0.93 -15.77 23.43
CA THR A 94 0.18 -15.35 24.61
C THR A 94 0.39 -13.85 24.85
N ARG A 95 -0.68 -13.07 24.79
CA ARG A 95 -0.72 -11.63 25.10
C ARG A 95 -1.71 -11.39 26.22
N ASP A 96 -1.27 -10.76 27.30
CA ASP A 96 -2.11 -10.47 28.49
C ASP A 96 -2.89 -11.68 29.02
N GLY A 97 -2.29 -12.88 28.93
CA GLY A 97 -2.90 -14.14 29.36
C GLY A 97 -3.89 -14.77 28.38
N VAL A 98 -4.10 -14.17 27.20
CA VAL A 98 -4.96 -14.67 26.13
C VAL A 98 -4.09 -15.20 24.99
N ILE A 99 -4.45 -16.35 24.41
CA ILE A 99 -3.82 -16.87 23.20
C ILE A 99 -4.43 -16.13 22.01
N VAL A 100 -3.59 -15.47 21.22
CA VAL A 100 -3.97 -14.76 20.00
C VAL A 100 -3.17 -15.31 18.82
N ASP A 101 -3.80 -15.30 17.65
CA ASP A 101 -3.15 -15.63 16.39
C ASP A 101 -2.44 -14.37 15.87
N GLU A 102 -1.12 -14.44 15.75
CA GLU A 102 -0.27 -13.40 15.21
C GLU A 102 0.13 -13.77 13.78
N GLN A 103 -0.16 -12.88 12.85
CA GLN A 103 0.08 -13.07 11.42
C GLN A 103 1.08 -12.04 10.91
N PHE A 104 2.02 -12.48 10.09
CA PHE A 104 3.00 -11.63 9.41
C PHE A 104 2.64 -11.54 7.93
N TRP A 105 2.33 -10.33 7.49
CA TRP A 105 1.89 -10.05 6.13
C TRP A 105 2.96 -9.24 5.40
N GLU A 106 3.26 -9.62 4.17
CA GLU A 106 4.06 -8.85 3.23
C GLU A 106 3.16 -8.20 2.18
N ILE A 107 3.35 -6.91 1.94
CA ILE A 107 2.67 -6.19 0.86
C ILE A 107 3.43 -6.46 -0.44
N LEU A 108 2.81 -7.17 -1.36
CA LEU A 108 3.39 -7.54 -2.65
C LEU A 108 3.26 -6.43 -3.70
N ASP A 109 2.12 -5.74 -3.72
CA ASP A 109 1.85 -4.65 -4.64
C ASP A 109 0.75 -3.75 -4.08
N THR A 110 0.67 -2.50 -4.56
CA THR A 110 -0.38 -1.56 -4.15
C THR A 110 -0.92 -0.74 -5.31
N ALA A 111 -2.21 -0.41 -5.24
CA ALA A 111 -2.89 0.46 -6.19
C ALA A 111 -3.68 1.54 -5.45
N GLY A 112 -3.68 2.77 -5.98
CA GLY A 112 -4.34 3.90 -5.34
C GLY A 112 -3.65 5.22 -5.60
N PRO A 113 -4.07 6.29 -4.89
CA PRO A 113 -5.22 6.34 -3.97
C PRO A 113 -6.57 6.53 -4.68
N PHE A 114 -7.66 6.05 -4.08
CA PHE A 114 -9.04 6.17 -4.55
C PHE A 114 -9.93 6.88 -3.54
N SER A 115 -10.97 7.55 -4.04
CA SER A 115 -11.99 8.22 -3.21
C SER A 115 -13.16 7.30 -2.80
N THR A 116 -13.23 6.10 -3.36
CA THR A 116 -14.31 5.13 -3.14
C THR A 116 -13.74 3.74 -2.87
N GLY A 117 -14.44 2.94 -2.09
CA GLY A 117 -14.03 1.57 -1.75
C GLY A 117 -14.10 0.59 -2.93
N ILE A 118 -13.46 -0.56 -2.76
CA ILE A 118 -13.38 -1.61 -3.77
C ILE A 118 -14.70 -2.37 -3.88
N GLN A 119 -15.02 -2.83 -5.08
CA GLN A 119 -16.00 -3.88 -5.32
C GLN A 119 -15.25 -5.21 -5.50
N SER A 120 -15.41 -6.14 -4.57
CA SER A 120 -14.72 -7.45 -4.57
C SER A 120 -15.63 -8.64 -4.92
N VAL A 121 -16.95 -8.43 -4.96
CA VAL A 121 -17.93 -9.45 -5.38
C VAL A 121 -18.20 -9.27 -6.87
N CYS A 122 -17.27 -9.76 -7.69
CA CYS A 122 -17.28 -9.56 -9.14
C CYS A 122 -17.56 -10.85 -9.92
N GLN A 123 -18.09 -10.68 -11.13
CA GLN A 123 -18.33 -11.74 -12.09
C GLN A 123 -17.65 -11.41 -13.41
N MET A 124 -17.05 -12.41 -14.04
CA MET A 124 -16.55 -12.35 -15.41
C MET A 124 -17.37 -13.29 -16.27
N ASN A 125 -17.96 -12.78 -17.36
CA ASN A 125 -18.84 -13.58 -18.24
C ASN A 125 -20.01 -14.24 -17.48
N GLY A 126 -20.47 -13.61 -16.39
CA GLY A 126 -21.57 -14.10 -15.56
C GLY A 126 -21.20 -15.21 -14.55
N GLN A 127 -19.93 -15.58 -14.44
CA GLN A 127 -19.43 -16.49 -13.42
C GLN A 127 -18.71 -15.70 -12.32
N ASP A 128 -18.93 -16.08 -11.06
CA ASP A 128 -18.25 -15.48 -9.91
C ASP A 128 -16.73 -15.65 -10.04
N ASP A 129 -15.99 -14.57 -9.82
CA ASP A 129 -14.54 -14.55 -9.90
C ASP A 129 -14.00 -13.70 -8.75
N SER A 130 -13.59 -14.39 -7.68
CA SER A 130 -13.06 -13.77 -6.45
C SER A 130 -11.67 -13.13 -6.64
N GLY A 131 -11.04 -13.36 -7.80
CA GLY A 131 -9.77 -12.71 -8.15
C GLY A 131 -9.96 -11.36 -8.84
N ILE A 132 -11.18 -10.89 -9.07
CA ILE A 132 -11.44 -9.61 -9.73
C ILE A 132 -11.85 -8.56 -8.71
N PHE A 133 -11.21 -7.41 -8.80
CA PHE A 133 -11.45 -6.25 -7.94
C PHE A 133 -11.65 -5.02 -8.81
N ALA A 134 -12.62 -4.18 -8.47
CA ALA A 134 -12.91 -3.00 -9.28
C ALA A 134 -13.22 -1.76 -8.45
N ILE A 135 -12.84 -0.60 -8.97
CA ILE A 135 -13.29 0.70 -8.44
C ILE A 135 -14.41 1.20 -9.35
N ALA A 136 -15.61 1.33 -8.79
CA ALA A 136 -16.77 1.82 -9.51
C ALA A 136 -16.62 3.30 -9.91
N LYS A 137 -17.19 3.71 -11.05
CA LYS A 137 -17.39 5.13 -11.36
C LYS A 137 -18.67 5.63 -10.70
N PRO A 138 -18.61 6.61 -9.80
CA PRO A 138 -19.82 7.23 -9.27
C PRO A 138 -20.56 8.04 -10.34
N PRO A 139 -21.90 8.22 -10.22
CA PRO A 139 -22.77 7.62 -9.21
C PRO A 139 -23.28 6.23 -9.65
N TYR A 140 -23.33 5.29 -8.71
CA TYR A 140 -23.89 3.94 -8.91
C TYR A 140 -24.98 3.60 -7.87
N ILE A 141 -25.61 4.64 -7.32
CA ILE A 141 -26.73 4.54 -6.37
C ILE A 141 -27.89 3.77 -7.04
N ASP A 142 -28.56 2.90 -6.30
CA ASP A 142 -29.70 2.08 -6.77
C ASP A 142 -29.42 1.14 -7.95
N VAL A 143 -28.15 0.88 -8.25
CA VAL A 143 -27.77 -0.12 -9.24
C VAL A 143 -27.30 -1.38 -8.53
N LYS A 144 -27.95 -2.52 -8.76
CA LYS A 144 -27.55 -3.82 -8.19
C LYS A 144 -26.20 -4.30 -8.72
N TRP A 145 -25.99 -4.17 -10.02
CA TRP A 145 -24.80 -4.65 -10.72
C TRP A 145 -24.08 -3.48 -11.38
N ILE A 146 -22.90 -3.17 -10.88
CA ILE A 146 -22.03 -2.12 -11.42
C ILE A 146 -21.30 -2.70 -12.62
N THR A 147 -21.32 -1.97 -13.74
CA THR A 147 -20.60 -2.33 -14.98
C THR A 147 -19.72 -1.20 -15.50
N ASP A 148 -19.76 -0.02 -14.87
CA ASP A 148 -18.90 1.11 -15.21
C ASP A 148 -17.85 1.31 -14.10
N PHE A 149 -16.59 1.12 -14.49
CA PHE A 149 -15.46 1.10 -13.57
C PHE A 149 -14.41 2.12 -13.97
N GLN A 150 -13.78 2.75 -12.98
CA GLN A 150 -12.57 3.56 -13.15
C GLN A 150 -11.43 2.65 -13.60
N VAL A 151 -11.34 1.49 -12.95
CA VAL A 151 -10.29 0.52 -13.14
C VAL A 151 -10.74 -0.83 -12.58
N VAL A 152 -10.23 -1.90 -13.18
CA VAL A 152 -10.44 -3.28 -12.76
C VAL A 152 -9.09 -3.96 -12.72
N TRP A 153 -8.81 -4.69 -11.63
CA TRP A 153 -7.57 -5.46 -11.48
C TRP A 153 -7.86 -6.94 -11.27
N ARG A 154 -6.82 -7.72 -11.56
CA ARG A 154 -6.67 -9.11 -11.16
C ARG A 154 -5.27 -9.31 -10.58
N PRO A 155 -5.13 -9.93 -9.41
CA PRO A 155 -3.83 -10.34 -8.90
C PRO A 155 -3.23 -11.39 -9.82
N ASN A 156 -2.01 -11.15 -10.29
CA ASN A 156 -1.24 -12.16 -11.00
C ASN A 156 -0.32 -12.86 -10.00
N LEU A 157 -0.66 -14.12 -9.72
CA LEU A 157 0.03 -14.94 -8.72
C LEU A 157 1.49 -15.26 -9.11
N VAL A 158 1.84 -15.14 -10.39
CA VAL A 158 3.19 -15.39 -10.90
C VAL A 158 4.06 -14.16 -10.78
N THR A 159 3.56 -13.00 -11.21
CA THR A 159 4.30 -11.73 -11.18
C THR A 159 4.22 -11.03 -9.83
N LYS A 160 3.31 -11.47 -8.95
CA LYS A 160 3.00 -10.85 -7.66
C LYS A 160 2.50 -9.41 -7.78
N GLN A 161 1.82 -9.08 -8.87
CA GLN A 161 1.34 -7.72 -9.18
C GLN A 161 -0.17 -7.66 -9.35
N LEU A 162 -0.73 -6.47 -9.11
CA LEU A 162 -2.11 -6.11 -9.44
C LEU A 162 -2.19 -5.70 -10.91
N GLU A 163 -2.58 -6.63 -11.78
CA GLU A 163 -2.66 -6.37 -13.21
C GLU A 163 -4.00 -5.76 -13.58
N GLN A 164 -3.96 -4.59 -14.22
CA GLN A 164 -5.16 -3.97 -14.77
C GLN A 164 -5.70 -4.82 -15.93
N ILE A 165 -6.98 -5.18 -15.86
CA ILE A 165 -7.68 -5.93 -16.90
C ILE A 165 -8.77 -5.07 -17.56
N PRO A 166 -9.15 -5.38 -18.81
CA PRO A 166 -10.31 -4.75 -19.44
C PRO A 166 -11.58 -5.02 -18.63
N SER A 167 -12.46 -4.01 -18.53
CA SER A 167 -13.76 -4.14 -17.86
C SER A 167 -14.81 -4.93 -18.66
N ASP A 168 -14.47 -5.34 -19.89
CA ASP A 168 -15.41 -6.03 -20.77
C ASP A 168 -15.90 -7.34 -20.14
N ASN A 169 -17.23 -7.51 -20.12
CA ASN A 169 -17.92 -8.65 -19.51
C ASN A 169 -17.73 -8.79 -17.99
N ILE A 170 -17.27 -7.75 -17.32
CA ILE A 170 -17.17 -7.70 -15.86
C ILE A 170 -18.37 -6.95 -15.29
N ARG A 171 -18.93 -7.49 -14.21
CA ARG A 171 -19.88 -6.77 -13.36
C ARG A 171 -19.60 -7.09 -11.91
N CYS A 172 -19.78 -6.12 -11.02
CA CYS A 172 -19.61 -6.32 -9.59
C CYS A 172 -20.90 -5.99 -8.85
N LEU A 173 -21.20 -6.74 -7.81
CA LEU A 173 -22.35 -6.48 -6.96
C LEU A 173 -22.11 -5.17 -6.20
N ASN A 174 -23.05 -4.24 -6.32
CA ASN A 174 -23.06 -3.08 -5.45
C ASN A 174 -23.50 -3.52 -4.05
N ILE A 175 -22.56 -3.59 -3.12
CA ILE A 175 -22.83 -4.01 -1.74
C ILE A 175 -23.78 -3.06 -0.99
N HIS A 176 -23.95 -1.83 -1.46
CA HIS A 176 -24.87 -0.84 -0.88
C HIS A 176 -26.27 -0.88 -1.52
N TYR A 177 -26.49 -1.72 -2.54
CA TYR A 177 -27.79 -1.81 -3.20
C TYR A 177 -28.87 -2.28 -2.23
N GLY A 178 -29.90 -1.45 -2.03
CA GLY A 178 -31.04 -1.76 -1.15
C GLY A 178 -30.76 -1.55 0.35
N TYR A 179 -29.61 -1.01 0.73
CA TYR A 179 -29.30 -0.64 2.11
C TYR A 179 -29.60 0.84 2.45
N ASP A 180 -29.84 1.67 1.42
CA ASP A 180 -30.19 3.11 1.54
C ASP A 180 -31.63 3.44 1.06
N SER A 181 -32.60 2.54 1.25
CA SER A 181 -34.04 2.82 1.02
C SER A 181 -34.84 2.97 2.31
#